data_AF-A0A367ZI59-F1
#
_entry.id   AF-A0A367ZI59-F1
#
_cell.length_a   1.000
_cell.length_b   1.000
_cell.length_c   1.000
_cell.angle_alpha   90.00
_cell.angle_beta   90.00
_cell.angle_gamma   90.00
#
_symmetry.space_group_name_H-M   'P 1'
#
loop_
_entity.id
_entity.type
_entity.pdbx_description
1 polymer ?
#
loop_
_entity_poly.entity_id
_entity_poly.type
_entity_poly.pdbx_seq_one_letter_code
_entity_poly.pdbx_strand_id
1 'polypeptide(L)'
;MKRAESFSRLLIFLAVAFAGGIPAYFWQKTPLVHARMPEAGGWSPSILRAEAGKPFTLRLISDDVVHGFAIGKIEMESVDVLPGKVTELTLTINQPGTYTFYCTRWCGSNHWRMRGTIEVTGEPQETQPPSPPLYVLLNLDLDQPHPAPTIPAQKPSARRAEQWVKPSLLSEFLSPDTYRSHSPYQVFEDLASFSLSEKQRWDAVAYIWRSNTTPEALINGSRLYRQNCAACHGETGRGDGVFAGKILPSFSNSESMGEKHAVHSIPPDFTDPKPMLGASPALLQGKVLRGGMGTGMPMFGSIFTEEQIWDVIAYLYSFQFEYQHKNE
;
A
#
# COMPACT_ATOMS: atom_id res chain seq x y z
N MET A 1 -67.41 -5.18 14.31
CA MET A 1 -66.68 -4.71 13.12
C MET A 1 -65.81 -3.48 13.37
N LYS A 2 -66.31 -2.37 13.95
CA LYS A 2 -65.52 -1.14 14.16
C LYS A 2 -64.23 -1.26 15.01
N ARG A 3 -64.17 -2.17 15.99
CA ARG A 3 -62.96 -2.38 16.83
C ARG A 3 -61.80 -3.05 16.08
N ALA A 4 -62.09 -4.02 15.21
CA ALA A 4 -61.06 -4.71 14.41
C ALA A 4 -60.44 -3.79 13.35
N GLU A 5 -61.25 -2.89 12.79
CA GLU A 5 -60.81 -1.88 11.83
C GLU A 5 -59.92 -0.80 12.49
N SER A 6 -60.28 -0.36 13.70
CA SER A 6 -59.46 0.57 14.49
C SER A 6 -58.12 -0.04 14.91
N PHE A 7 -58.09 -1.34 15.23
CA PHE A 7 -56.87 -2.05 15.58
C PHE A 7 -55.93 -2.22 14.39
N SER A 8 -56.47 -2.56 13.21
CA SER A 8 -55.68 -2.68 11.98
C SER A 8 -55.07 -1.35 11.54
N ARG A 9 -55.82 -0.24 11.64
CA ARG A 9 -55.30 1.10 11.34
C ARG A 9 -54.18 1.53 12.28
N LEU A 10 -54.27 1.18 13.57
CA LEU A 10 -53.21 1.44 14.55
C LEU A 10 -51.94 0.64 14.23
N LEU A 11 -52.07 -0.64 13.86
CA LEU A 11 -50.94 -1.48 13.47
C LEU A 11 -50.25 -0.96 12.20
N ILE A 12 -51.02 -0.52 11.19
CA ILE A 12 -50.45 0.07 9.97
C ILE A 12 -49.75 1.39 10.29
N PHE A 13 -50.34 2.25 11.11
CA PHE A 13 -49.70 3.51 11.52
C PHE A 13 -48.41 3.27 12.29
N LEU A 14 -48.41 2.32 13.25
CA LEU A 14 -47.21 1.93 13.98
C LEU A 14 -46.16 1.36 13.04
N ALA A 15 -46.54 0.50 12.09
CA ALA A 15 -45.62 -0.09 11.12
C ALA A 15 -45.00 0.98 10.18
N VAL A 16 -45.79 1.93 9.69
CA VAL A 16 -45.30 3.04 8.85
C VAL A 16 -44.44 4.00 9.64
N ALA A 17 -44.82 4.33 10.88
CA ALA A 17 -44.03 5.16 11.78
C ALA A 17 -42.71 4.47 12.17
N PHE A 18 -42.69 3.15 12.35
CA PHE A 18 -41.46 2.38 12.56
C PHE A 18 -40.60 2.35 11.30
N ALA A 19 -41.22 2.06 10.14
CA ALA A 19 -40.53 1.92 8.86
C ALA A 19 -39.93 3.24 8.35
N GLY A 20 -40.55 4.39 8.66
CA GLY A 20 -40.03 5.71 8.29
C GLY A 20 -39.25 6.41 9.41
N GLY A 21 -39.72 6.30 10.65
CA GLY A 21 -39.17 7.04 11.79
C GLY A 21 -37.82 6.50 12.28
N ILE A 22 -37.62 5.18 12.23
CA ILE A 22 -36.35 4.58 12.66
C ILE A 22 -35.22 4.89 11.66
N PRO A 23 -35.38 4.67 10.34
CA PRO A 23 -34.35 5.05 9.37
C PRO A 23 -34.03 6.55 9.40
N ALA A 24 -35.04 7.42 9.51
CA ALA A 24 -34.83 8.87 9.59
C ALA A 24 -34.09 9.31 10.87
N TYR A 25 -34.39 8.66 12.01
CA TYR A 25 -33.71 8.93 13.28
C TYR A 25 -32.23 8.53 13.24
N PHE A 26 -31.91 7.36 12.69
CA PHE A 26 -30.51 6.95 12.51
C PHE A 26 -29.78 7.82 11.48
N TRP A 27 -30.44 8.21 10.39
CA TRP A 27 -29.86 9.08 9.36
C TRP A 27 -29.44 10.47 9.88
N GLN A 28 -30.22 11.06 10.80
CA GLN A 28 -29.87 12.32 11.46
C GLN A 28 -28.70 12.19 12.45
N LYS A 29 -28.46 10.99 13.00
CA LYS A 29 -27.38 10.74 13.97
C LYS A 29 -26.08 10.25 13.33
N THR A 30 -26.12 9.74 12.10
CA THR A 30 -24.90 9.38 11.37
C THR A 30 -24.12 10.65 11.00
N PRO A 31 -22.89 10.84 11.52
CA PRO A 31 -22.11 12.02 11.22
C PRO A 31 -21.81 12.11 9.73
N LEU A 32 -22.00 13.31 9.16
CA LEU A 32 -21.58 13.62 7.80
C LEU A 32 -20.08 13.95 7.83
N VAL A 33 -19.29 13.16 7.09
CA VAL A 33 -17.86 13.37 6.93
C VAL A 33 -17.62 14.24 5.71
N HIS A 34 -17.00 15.38 5.95
CA HIS A 34 -16.60 16.34 4.93
C HIS A 34 -15.20 16.00 4.42
N ALA A 35 -15.06 15.95 3.10
CA ALA A 35 -13.82 15.76 2.37
C ALA A 35 -13.38 17.11 1.78
N ARG A 36 -12.19 17.55 2.18
CA ARG A 36 -11.51 18.74 1.65
C ARG A 36 -10.07 18.38 1.30
N MET A 37 -9.45 19.12 0.37
CA MET A 37 -8.02 19.04 0.14
C MET A 37 -7.25 19.20 1.47
N PRO A 38 -6.07 18.57 1.64
CA PRO A 38 -5.34 18.58 2.91
C PRO A 38 -5.07 19.99 3.47
N GLU A 39 -4.66 20.92 2.62
CA GLU A 39 -4.47 22.34 2.94
C GLU A 39 -5.73 23.07 3.43
N ALA A 40 -6.92 22.54 3.14
CA ALA A 40 -8.22 23.07 3.56
C ALA A 40 -8.84 22.29 4.75
N GLY A 41 -8.08 21.39 5.38
CA GLY A 41 -8.47 20.69 6.61
C GLY A 41 -8.71 19.19 6.46
N GLY A 42 -8.60 18.63 5.25
CA GLY A 42 -8.70 17.18 5.04
C GLY A 42 -10.07 16.59 5.40
N TRP A 43 -10.07 15.37 5.93
CA TRP A 43 -11.27 14.69 6.41
C TRP A 43 -11.76 15.28 7.74
N SER A 44 -13.04 15.62 7.82
CA SER A 44 -13.67 16.18 9.01
C SER A 44 -15.02 15.54 9.29
N PRO A 45 -15.19 14.79 10.40
CA PRO A 45 -14.17 14.46 11.38
C PRO A 45 -13.07 13.54 10.81
N SER A 46 -11.84 13.66 11.33
CA SER A 46 -10.71 12.81 10.95
C SER A 46 -10.63 11.51 11.75
N ILE A 47 -11.39 11.41 12.84
CA ILE A 47 -11.51 10.22 13.69
C ILE A 47 -12.97 9.80 13.72
N LEU A 48 -13.21 8.55 13.35
CA LEU A 48 -14.52 7.91 13.30
C LEU A 48 -14.54 6.77 14.33
N ARG A 49 -15.73 6.43 14.83
CA ARG A 49 -15.90 5.36 15.81
C ARG A 49 -16.91 4.35 15.32
N ALA A 50 -16.55 3.08 15.45
CA ALA A 50 -17.39 1.94 15.08
C ALA A 50 -17.28 0.84 16.15
N GLU A 51 -18.18 -0.14 16.07
CA GLU A 51 -18.19 -1.31 16.93
C GLU A 51 -17.99 -2.57 16.09
N ALA A 52 -17.15 -3.48 16.58
CA ALA A 52 -16.83 -4.72 15.90
C ALA A 52 -18.11 -5.55 15.62
N GLY A 53 -18.25 -6.03 14.38
CA GLY A 53 -19.36 -6.88 13.95
C GLY A 53 -20.70 -6.16 13.76
N LYS A 54 -20.78 -4.84 14.03
CA LYS A 54 -21.99 -4.05 13.78
C LYS A 54 -21.92 -3.32 12.43
N PRO A 55 -23.05 -3.18 11.71
CA PRO A 55 -23.10 -2.34 10.52
C PRO A 55 -22.70 -0.90 10.85
N PHE A 56 -21.75 -0.39 10.10
CA PHE A 56 -21.21 0.95 10.23
C PHE A 56 -21.50 1.74 8.94
N THR A 57 -22.45 2.66 9.03
CA THR A 57 -22.85 3.53 7.91
C THR A 57 -22.09 4.85 7.97
N LEU A 58 -21.46 5.20 6.86
CA LEU A 58 -20.77 6.45 6.61
C LEU A 58 -21.57 7.29 5.63
N ARG A 59 -21.60 8.60 5.88
CA ARG A 59 -22.09 9.61 4.95
C ARG A 59 -20.93 10.52 4.61
N LEU A 60 -20.55 10.56 3.34
CA LEU A 60 -19.39 11.28 2.85
C LEU A 60 -19.85 12.38 1.89
N ILE A 61 -19.28 13.57 1.96
CA ILE A 61 -19.51 14.66 1.01
C ILE A 61 -18.19 15.37 0.73
N SER A 62 -18.00 15.85 -0.50
CA SER A 62 -16.89 16.75 -0.82
C SER A 62 -17.35 18.20 -0.79
N ASP A 63 -16.53 19.06 -0.22
CA ASP A 63 -16.73 20.52 -0.20
C ASP A 63 -15.96 21.23 -1.33
N ASP A 64 -15.11 20.52 -2.09
CA ASP A 64 -14.25 21.11 -3.11
C ASP A 64 -14.15 20.28 -4.42
N VAL A 65 -13.25 19.30 -4.48
CA VAL A 65 -12.93 18.50 -5.67
C VAL A 65 -13.40 17.05 -5.50
N VAL A 66 -13.29 16.23 -6.54
CA VAL A 66 -13.55 14.80 -6.39
C VAL A 66 -12.49 14.17 -5.50
N HIS A 67 -12.95 13.51 -4.43
CA HIS A 67 -12.12 12.66 -3.58
C HIS A 67 -12.48 11.19 -3.79
N GLY A 68 -11.64 10.32 -3.26
CA GLY A 68 -11.94 8.91 -3.12
C GLY A 68 -11.94 8.53 -1.64
N PHE A 69 -12.52 7.40 -1.31
CA PHE A 69 -12.53 6.87 0.05
C PHE A 69 -12.30 5.36 0.02
N ALA A 70 -11.30 4.89 0.77
CA ALA A 70 -11.08 3.49 1.06
C ALA A 70 -10.53 3.32 2.48
N ILE A 71 -10.70 2.13 3.05
CA ILE A 71 -10.19 1.77 4.36
C ILE A 71 -9.06 0.76 4.19
N GLY A 72 -7.91 1.05 4.78
CA GLY A 72 -6.73 0.21 4.76
C GLY A 72 -6.97 -1.14 5.43
N LYS A 73 -6.36 -2.20 4.89
CA LYS A 73 -6.46 -3.59 5.36
C LYS A 73 -7.90 -4.15 5.39
N ILE A 74 -8.83 -3.51 4.70
CA ILE A 74 -10.18 -3.99 4.48
C ILE A 74 -10.38 -4.19 2.99
N GLU A 75 -10.96 -5.32 2.61
CA GLU A 75 -11.36 -5.58 1.25
C GLU A 75 -12.60 -4.75 0.92
N MET A 76 -12.42 -3.70 0.12
CA MET A 76 -13.50 -2.87 -0.38
C MET A 76 -13.10 -2.23 -1.70
N GLU A 77 -14.09 -1.95 -2.54
CA GLU A 77 -13.89 -1.05 -3.66
C GLU A 77 -13.79 0.39 -3.16
N SER A 78 -12.89 1.16 -3.76
CA SER A 78 -12.79 2.58 -3.46
C SER A 78 -14.04 3.31 -3.95
N VAL A 79 -14.55 4.23 -3.13
CA VAL A 79 -15.76 4.98 -3.43
C VAL A 79 -15.43 6.42 -3.78
N ASP A 80 -16.04 6.96 -4.83
CA ASP A 80 -15.90 8.38 -5.18
C ASP A 80 -16.80 9.26 -4.31
N VAL A 81 -16.22 10.35 -3.81
CA VAL A 81 -16.89 11.37 -2.99
C VAL A 81 -16.97 12.65 -3.83
N LEU A 82 -18.16 12.92 -4.37
CA LEU A 82 -18.39 14.01 -5.32
C LEU A 82 -18.76 15.33 -4.60
N PRO A 83 -18.37 16.49 -5.14
CA PRO A 83 -18.75 17.78 -4.59
C PRO A 83 -20.27 17.95 -4.47
N GLY A 84 -20.73 18.37 -3.29
CA GLY A 84 -22.15 18.68 -3.04
C GLY A 84 -23.11 17.48 -3.02
N LYS A 85 -22.63 16.25 -3.25
CA LYS A 85 -23.45 15.03 -3.24
C LYS A 85 -23.04 14.14 -2.08
N VAL A 86 -24.01 13.80 -1.24
CA VAL A 86 -23.80 12.81 -0.17
C VAL A 86 -23.70 11.42 -0.78
N THR A 87 -22.58 10.75 -0.54
CA THR A 87 -22.37 9.33 -0.81
C THR A 87 -22.54 8.56 0.50
N GLU A 88 -23.34 7.50 0.48
CA GLU A 88 -23.54 6.63 1.66
C GLU A 88 -22.87 5.28 1.43
N LEU A 89 -22.14 4.80 2.43
CA LEU A 89 -21.46 3.52 2.42
C LEU A 89 -21.76 2.80 3.73
N THR A 90 -22.23 1.56 3.66
CA THR A 90 -22.38 0.70 4.86
C THR A 90 -21.42 -0.46 4.74
N LEU A 91 -20.61 -0.66 5.78
CA LEU A 91 -19.69 -1.79 5.89
C LEU A 91 -19.72 -2.37 7.30
N THR A 92 -19.17 -3.57 7.47
CA THR A 92 -19.02 -4.20 8.77
C THR A 92 -17.55 -4.50 9.01
N ILE A 93 -16.98 -3.96 10.08
CA ILE A 93 -15.61 -4.26 10.50
C ILE A 93 -15.70 -5.25 11.65
N ASN A 94 -15.21 -6.47 11.46
CA ASN A 94 -15.44 -7.56 12.42
C ASN A 94 -14.42 -7.61 13.56
N GLN A 95 -13.28 -6.93 13.42
CA GLN A 95 -12.20 -6.97 14.39
C GLN A 95 -12.02 -5.62 15.06
N PRO A 96 -11.87 -5.55 16.39
CA PRO A 96 -11.50 -4.31 17.07
C PRO A 96 -10.08 -3.88 16.67
N GLY A 97 -9.84 -2.57 16.64
CA GLY A 97 -8.56 -2.01 16.23
C GLY A 97 -8.67 -0.61 15.67
N THR A 98 -7.54 -0.10 15.16
CA THR A 98 -7.48 1.19 14.46
C THR A 98 -7.23 0.97 12.98
N TYR A 99 -8.15 1.45 12.16
CA TYR A 99 -8.07 1.35 10.70
C TYR A 99 -7.81 2.71 10.10
N THR A 100 -6.86 2.82 9.16
CA THR A 100 -6.63 4.08 8.43
C THR A 100 -7.56 4.12 7.23
N PHE A 101 -8.40 5.15 7.12
CA PHE A 101 -9.04 5.47 5.85
C PHE A 101 -8.26 6.55 5.12
N TYR A 102 -8.29 6.52 3.80
CA TYR A 102 -7.46 7.37 2.96
C TYR A 102 -8.15 7.70 1.65
N CYS A 103 -7.67 8.77 1.02
CA CYS A 103 -8.15 9.16 -0.29
C CYS A 103 -7.52 8.32 -1.40
N THR A 104 -8.33 7.91 -2.37
CA THR A 104 -7.90 7.13 -3.54
C THR A 104 -7.96 7.92 -4.85
N ARG A 105 -8.35 9.20 -4.80
CA ARG A 105 -8.37 10.11 -5.95
C ARG A 105 -7.39 11.24 -5.73
N TRP A 106 -6.54 11.49 -6.73
CA TRP A 106 -5.61 12.61 -6.74
C TRP A 106 -6.36 13.95 -6.65
N CYS A 107 -6.53 14.44 -5.42
CA CYS A 107 -7.27 15.65 -5.10
C CYS A 107 -6.39 16.90 -5.01
N GLY A 108 -5.07 16.75 -5.03
CA GLY A 108 -4.11 17.85 -4.94
C GLY A 108 -2.67 17.36 -4.74
N SER A 109 -1.71 18.29 -4.64
CA SER A 109 -0.29 17.96 -4.45
C SER A 109 0.00 17.24 -3.13
N ASN A 110 -0.79 17.53 -2.09
CA ASN A 110 -0.68 16.90 -0.77
C ASN A 110 -1.58 15.67 -0.61
N HIS A 111 -2.17 15.14 -1.70
CA HIS A 111 -3.17 14.07 -1.67
C HIS A 111 -2.86 12.93 -0.67
N TRP A 112 -1.61 12.49 -0.59
CA TRP A 112 -1.16 11.44 0.32
C TRP A 112 -1.40 11.71 1.81
N ARG A 113 -1.57 12.98 2.21
CA ARG A 113 -1.90 13.42 3.59
C ARG A 113 -3.38 13.26 3.92
N MET A 114 -4.23 12.99 2.93
CA MET A 114 -5.68 12.92 3.11
C MET A 114 -6.08 11.58 3.75
N ARG A 115 -5.81 11.45 5.04
CA ARG A 115 -6.01 10.24 5.85
C ARG A 115 -6.73 10.54 7.15
N GLY A 116 -7.43 9.55 7.70
CA GLY A 116 -8.05 9.58 9.01
C GLY A 116 -8.11 8.18 9.62
N THR A 117 -8.70 8.05 10.81
CA THR A 117 -8.78 6.77 11.52
C THR A 117 -10.21 6.38 11.88
N ILE A 118 -10.49 5.09 11.82
CA ILE A 118 -11.67 4.48 12.43
C ILE A 118 -11.19 3.69 13.65
N GLU A 119 -11.64 4.11 14.83
CA GLU A 119 -11.48 3.40 16.10
C GLU A 119 -12.62 2.38 16.23
N VAL A 120 -12.30 1.09 16.14
CA VAL A 120 -13.27 0.00 16.26
C VAL A 120 -13.15 -0.61 17.66
N THR A 121 -14.20 -0.46 18.47
CA THR A 121 -14.27 -1.05 19.81
C THR A 121 -14.92 -2.43 19.78
N GLY A 122 -14.54 -3.32 20.68
CA GLY A 122 -15.11 -4.66 20.81
C GLY A 122 -14.27 -5.54 21.72
N GLU A 123 -14.72 -6.76 21.97
CA GLU A 123 -13.90 -7.76 22.66
C GLU A 123 -12.70 -8.11 21.78
N PRO A 124 -11.46 -7.97 22.29
CA PRO A 124 -10.29 -8.40 21.55
C PRO A 124 -10.43 -9.87 21.20
N GLN A 125 -10.42 -10.19 19.92
CA GLN A 125 -10.27 -11.59 19.52
C GLN A 125 -8.84 -12.01 19.85
N GLU A 126 -8.68 -13.14 20.54
CA GLU A 126 -7.38 -13.77 20.78
C GLU A 126 -6.71 -14.03 19.42
N THR A 127 -5.83 -13.11 19.03
CA THR A 127 -5.03 -13.19 17.83
C THR A 127 -3.59 -13.22 18.29
N GLN A 128 -2.75 -14.01 17.62
CA GLN A 128 -1.32 -13.94 17.89
C GLN A 128 -0.87 -12.49 17.70
N PRO A 129 -0.06 -11.93 18.62
CA PRO A 129 0.50 -10.61 18.44
C PRO A 129 1.20 -10.57 17.08
N PRO A 130 1.06 -9.48 16.31
CA PRO A 130 1.68 -9.40 15.00
C PRO A 130 3.18 -9.61 15.14
N SER A 131 3.74 -10.55 14.38
CA SER A 131 5.18 -10.74 14.29
C SER A 131 5.82 -9.42 13.83
N PRO A 132 6.97 -9.01 14.40
CA PRO A 132 7.68 -7.85 13.90
C PRO A 132 7.98 -7.99 12.40
N PRO A 133 7.92 -6.90 11.62
CA PRO A 133 8.29 -6.93 10.21
C PRO A 133 9.72 -7.44 10.01
N LEU A 134 9.98 -8.06 8.86
CA LEU A 134 11.24 -8.75 8.60
C LEU A 134 12.45 -7.81 8.66
N TYR A 135 12.32 -6.57 8.20
CA TYR A 135 13.42 -5.60 8.28
C TYR A 135 13.85 -5.30 9.73
N VAL A 136 12.92 -5.38 10.70
CA VAL A 136 13.21 -5.21 12.13
C VAL A 136 13.93 -6.44 12.66
N LEU A 137 13.45 -7.64 12.32
CA LEU A 137 14.07 -8.90 12.73
C LEU A 137 15.51 -9.03 12.20
N LEU A 138 15.76 -8.51 10.99
CA LEU A 138 17.07 -8.48 10.36
C LEU A 138 17.93 -7.27 10.79
N ASN A 139 17.42 -6.38 11.64
CA ASN A 139 18.10 -5.17 12.10
C ASN A 139 18.63 -4.30 10.95
N LEU A 140 17.83 -4.13 9.89
CA LEU A 140 18.22 -3.35 8.71
C LEU A 140 18.07 -1.85 8.97
N ASP A 141 19.13 -1.09 8.75
CA ASP A 141 19.05 0.37 8.67
C ASP A 141 18.43 0.76 7.34
N LEU A 142 17.19 1.23 7.35
CA LEU A 142 16.51 1.59 6.11
C LEU A 142 17.19 2.79 5.43
N ASP A 143 17.78 3.71 6.18
CA ASP A 143 18.21 5.01 5.66
C ASP A 143 19.68 5.01 5.19
N GLN A 144 20.41 3.93 5.48
CA GLN A 144 21.74 3.69 4.92
C GLN A 144 21.68 3.36 3.41
N PRO A 145 22.65 3.83 2.59
CA PRO A 145 22.78 3.36 1.21
C PRO A 145 23.14 1.88 1.12
N HIS A 146 22.45 1.15 0.25
CA HIS A 146 22.71 -0.27 -0.05
C HIS A 146 22.98 -0.48 -1.55
N PRO A 147 24.03 0.11 -2.14
CA PRO A 147 24.31 -0.07 -3.56
C PRO A 147 24.94 -1.44 -3.85
N ALA A 148 24.55 -2.08 -4.95
CA ALA A 148 25.27 -3.20 -5.51
C ALA A 148 26.65 -2.71 -6.04
N PRO A 149 27.77 -3.30 -5.57
CA PRO A 149 29.10 -3.01 -6.08
C PRO A 149 29.27 -3.34 -7.57
N THR A 150 28.64 -4.43 -8.02
CA THR A 150 28.64 -4.89 -9.41
C THR A 150 27.22 -4.92 -9.94
N ILE A 151 27.03 -4.48 -11.19
CA ILE A 151 25.74 -4.49 -11.89
C ILE A 151 25.86 -5.27 -13.21
N PRO A 152 24.79 -5.93 -13.67
CA PRO A 152 24.82 -6.70 -14.90
C PRO A 152 24.91 -5.77 -16.13
N ALA A 153 25.70 -6.17 -17.13
CA ALA A 153 25.81 -5.45 -18.40
C ALA A 153 24.52 -5.47 -19.24
N GLN A 154 23.63 -6.43 -18.99
CA GLN A 154 22.33 -6.56 -19.65
C GLN A 154 21.27 -7.01 -18.64
N LYS A 155 20.01 -6.67 -18.88
CA LYS A 155 18.89 -7.08 -18.02
C LYS A 155 18.89 -8.61 -17.79
N PRO A 156 19.03 -9.10 -16.54
CA PRO A 156 19.06 -10.53 -16.27
C PRO A 156 17.72 -11.21 -16.57
N SER A 157 17.75 -12.47 -16.98
CA SER A 157 16.58 -13.18 -17.52
C SER A 157 16.42 -14.57 -16.91
N ALA A 158 15.30 -14.78 -16.22
CA ALA A 158 14.96 -16.07 -15.62
C ALA A 158 14.86 -17.18 -16.68
N ARG A 159 14.34 -16.83 -17.87
CA ARG A 159 14.20 -17.77 -19.00
C ARG A 159 15.55 -18.23 -19.54
N ARG A 160 16.56 -17.35 -19.60
CA ARG A 160 17.91 -17.76 -20.00
C ARG A 160 18.50 -18.73 -19.00
N ALA A 161 18.28 -18.52 -17.71
CA ALA A 161 18.66 -19.46 -16.66
C ALA A 161 17.95 -20.82 -16.79
N GLU A 162 16.65 -20.85 -17.09
CA GLU A 162 15.87 -22.10 -17.25
C GLU A 162 16.46 -23.08 -18.26
N GLN A 163 17.23 -22.60 -19.24
CA GLN A 163 17.86 -23.46 -20.26
C GLN A 163 19.03 -24.29 -19.73
N TRP A 164 19.62 -23.93 -18.59
CA TRP A 164 20.83 -24.58 -18.07
C TRP A 164 20.83 -24.81 -16.55
N VAL A 165 20.02 -24.07 -15.79
CA VAL A 165 19.88 -24.26 -14.34
C VAL A 165 19.19 -25.59 -14.08
N LYS A 166 19.84 -26.44 -13.30
CA LYS A 166 19.19 -27.59 -12.66
C LYS A 166 18.67 -27.14 -11.29
N PRO A 167 17.41 -27.38 -10.91
CA PRO A 167 16.89 -26.94 -9.61
C PRO A 167 17.72 -27.40 -8.41
N SER A 168 18.35 -28.58 -8.50
CA SER A 168 19.27 -29.09 -7.48
C SER A 168 20.53 -28.24 -7.28
N LEU A 169 20.91 -27.41 -8.25
CA LEU A 169 22.05 -26.50 -8.15
C LEU A 169 21.76 -25.33 -7.22
N LEU A 170 20.49 -24.91 -7.16
CA LEU A 170 20.06 -23.67 -6.48
C LEU A 170 19.12 -23.95 -5.31
N SER A 171 18.97 -25.20 -4.87
CA SER A 171 17.96 -25.59 -3.88
C SER A 171 18.02 -24.78 -2.58
N GLU A 172 19.22 -24.36 -2.17
CA GLU A 172 19.45 -23.52 -0.98
C GLU A 172 18.93 -22.08 -1.16
N PHE A 173 18.87 -21.59 -2.40
CA PHE A 173 18.44 -20.23 -2.73
C PHE A 173 16.97 -20.11 -3.13
N LEU A 174 16.30 -21.23 -3.41
CA LEU A 174 14.90 -21.24 -3.83
C LEU A 174 13.91 -21.04 -2.66
N SER A 175 14.39 -20.93 -1.43
CA SER A 175 13.52 -20.69 -0.27
C SER A 175 12.97 -19.25 -0.25
N PRO A 176 11.73 -19.04 0.22
CA PRO A 176 11.20 -17.70 0.46
C PRO A 176 12.02 -16.87 1.44
N ASP A 177 12.69 -17.52 2.40
CA ASP A 177 13.53 -16.84 3.38
C ASP A 177 14.76 -16.24 2.74
N THR A 178 15.44 -16.98 1.86
CA THR A 178 16.58 -16.47 1.09
C THR A 178 16.14 -15.30 0.20
N TYR A 179 15.05 -15.48 -0.56
CA TYR A 179 14.48 -14.42 -1.40
C TYR A 179 14.22 -13.15 -0.58
N ARG A 180 13.55 -13.25 0.57
CA ARG A 180 13.14 -12.07 1.35
C ARG A 180 14.30 -11.38 2.06
N SER A 181 15.28 -12.13 2.56
CA SER A 181 16.35 -11.61 3.41
C SER A 181 17.58 -11.11 2.63
N HIS A 182 17.88 -11.69 1.46
CA HIS A 182 19.06 -11.36 0.68
C HIS A 182 18.74 -10.40 -0.46
N SER A 183 19.65 -9.48 -0.74
CA SER A 183 19.63 -8.68 -1.97
C SER A 183 20.02 -9.52 -3.19
N PRO A 184 19.59 -9.14 -4.40
CA PRO A 184 20.07 -9.78 -5.63
C PRO A 184 21.59 -9.86 -5.73
N TYR A 185 22.31 -8.82 -5.28
CA TYR A 185 23.76 -8.79 -5.29
C TYR A 185 24.38 -9.78 -4.30
N GLN A 186 23.81 -9.93 -3.09
CA GLN A 186 24.29 -10.94 -2.13
C GLN A 186 24.17 -12.35 -2.72
N VAL A 187 23.01 -12.68 -3.32
CA VAL A 187 22.83 -13.98 -3.99
C VAL A 187 23.80 -14.15 -5.17
N PHE A 188 24.07 -13.09 -5.95
CA PHE A 188 25.06 -13.12 -7.01
C PHE A 188 26.48 -13.47 -6.49
N GLU A 189 26.86 -12.93 -5.33
CA GLU A 189 28.14 -13.22 -4.68
C GLU A 189 28.18 -14.64 -4.10
N ASP A 190 27.09 -15.11 -3.48
CA ASP A 190 27.01 -16.49 -2.96
C ASP A 190 27.17 -17.53 -4.08
N LEU A 191 26.69 -17.19 -5.28
CA LEU A 191 26.85 -18.01 -6.49
C LEU A 191 28.27 -18.01 -7.06
N ALA A 192 29.22 -17.21 -6.53
CA ALA A 192 30.61 -17.18 -6.99
C ALA A 192 31.36 -18.49 -6.75
N SER A 193 30.91 -19.29 -5.78
CA SER A 193 31.47 -20.61 -5.47
C SER A 193 31.14 -21.67 -6.54
N PHE A 194 30.18 -21.39 -7.41
CA PHE A 194 29.74 -22.28 -8.48
C PHE A 194 30.51 -22.00 -9.77
N SER A 195 30.70 -23.02 -10.61
CA SER A 195 31.34 -22.92 -11.92
C SER A 195 30.44 -22.22 -12.97
N LEU A 196 30.06 -20.97 -12.72
CA LEU A 196 29.18 -20.15 -13.54
C LEU A 196 29.90 -18.86 -13.98
N SER A 197 29.68 -18.45 -15.23
CA SER A 197 30.08 -17.11 -15.68
C SER A 197 29.28 -16.03 -14.95
N GLU A 198 29.78 -14.79 -14.93
CA GLU A 198 29.06 -13.64 -14.36
C GLU A 198 27.65 -13.48 -14.93
N LYS A 199 27.50 -13.61 -16.26
CA LYS A 199 26.19 -13.56 -16.92
C LYS A 199 25.26 -14.68 -16.43
N GLN A 200 25.78 -15.89 -16.27
CA GLN A 200 25.00 -17.01 -15.74
C GLN A 200 24.59 -16.79 -14.29
N ARG A 201 25.47 -16.24 -13.45
CA ARG A 201 25.12 -15.89 -12.05
C ARG A 201 23.96 -14.88 -12.00
N TRP A 202 24.02 -13.82 -12.81
CA TRP A 202 22.92 -12.86 -12.88
C TRP A 202 21.61 -13.46 -13.40
N ASP A 203 21.68 -14.29 -14.45
CA ASP A 203 20.49 -14.99 -14.95
C ASP A 203 19.93 -15.96 -13.89
N ALA A 204 20.77 -16.62 -13.09
CA ALA A 204 20.34 -17.45 -11.95
C ALA A 204 19.67 -16.64 -10.83
N VAL A 205 20.16 -15.43 -10.52
CA VAL A 205 19.48 -14.51 -9.59
C VAL A 205 18.08 -14.18 -10.09
N ALA A 206 17.92 -13.84 -11.38
CA ALA A 206 16.60 -13.60 -11.96
C ALA A 206 15.68 -14.83 -11.86
N TYR A 207 16.22 -16.04 -12.04
CA TYR A 207 15.48 -17.29 -11.87
C TYR A 207 15.03 -17.51 -10.42
N ILE A 208 15.87 -17.22 -9.43
CA ILE A 208 15.53 -17.33 -8.00
C ILE A 208 14.40 -16.35 -7.64
N TRP A 209 14.48 -15.10 -8.13
CA TRP A 209 13.42 -14.09 -7.95
C TRP A 209 12.10 -14.51 -8.61
N ARG A 210 12.16 -15.00 -9.86
CA ARG A 210 10.99 -15.52 -10.59
C ARG A 210 10.38 -16.74 -9.91
N SER A 211 11.19 -17.56 -9.24
CA SER A 211 10.70 -18.76 -8.53
C SER A 211 9.92 -18.42 -7.25
N ASN A 212 10.15 -17.24 -6.68
CA ASN A 212 9.45 -16.73 -5.50
C ASN A 212 8.36 -15.70 -5.82
N THR A 213 8.03 -15.53 -7.11
CA THR A 213 7.05 -14.54 -7.58
C THR A 213 5.99 -15.22 -8.42
N THR A 214 4.72 -15.16 -7.99
CA THR A 214 3.60 -15.71 -8.76
C THR A 214 3.12 -14.69 -9.82
N PRO A 215 2.47 -15.14 -10.91
CA PRO A 215 1.82 -14.23 -11.86
C PRO A 215 0.78 -13.32 -11.20
N GLU A 216 0.04 -13.85 -10.23
CA GLU A 216 -0.98 -13.09 -9.49
C GLU A 216 -0.35 -11.99 -8.63
N ALA A 217 0.77 -12.27 -7.96
CA ALA A 217 1.53 -11.25 -7.23
C ALA A 217 2.00 -10.10 -8.13
N LEU A 218 2.42 -10.40 -9.38
CA LEU A 218 2.80 -9.37 -10.35
C LEU A 218 1.60 -8.54 -10.81
N ILE A 219 0.45 -9.18 -11.07
CA ILE A 219 -0.78 -8.49 -11.47
C ILE A 219 -1.24 -7.57 -10.34
N ASN A 220 -1.33 -8.09 -9.11
CA ASN A 220 -1.73 -7.33 -7.93
C ASN A 220 -0.74 -6.20 -7.63
N GLY A 221 0.56 -6.50 -7.62
CA GLY A 221 1.64 -5.54 -7.40
C GLY A 221 1.62 -4.41 -8.43
N SER A 222 1.43 -4.72 -9.72
CA SER A 222 1.33 -3.71 -10.78
C SER A 222 0.11 -2.80 -10.61
N ARG A 223 -1.04 -3.35 -10.20
CA ARG A 223 -2.25 -2.57 -9.92
C ARG A 223 -2.03 -1.63 -8.74
N LEU A 224 -1.48 -2.14 -7.64
CA LEU A 224 -1.17 -1.36 -6.44
C LEU A 224 -0.15 -0.26 -6.75
N TYR A 225 0.90 -0.57 -7.52
CA TYR A 225 1.93 0.37 -7.95
C TYR A 225 1.35 1.53 -8.75
N ARG A 226 0.55 1.24 -9.79
CA ARG A 226 -0.09 2.29 -10.61
C ARG A 226 -1.00 3.18 -9.79
N GLN A 227 -1.75 2.60 -8.85
CA GLN A 227 -2.70 3.33 -8.02
C GLN A 227 -2.00 4.21 -6.97
N ASN A 228 -0.86 3.79 -6.42
CA ASN A 228 -0.31 4.40 -5.20
C ASN A 228 1.12 4.93 -5.33
N CYS A 229 1.90 4.48 -6.33
CA CYS A 229 3.34 4.73 -6.43
C CYS A 229 3.71 5.52 -7.68
N ALA A 230 3.09 5.22 -8.82
CA ALA A 230 3.48 5.72 -10.14
C ALA A 230 3.39 7.25 -10.29
N ALA A 231 2.52 7.92 -9.53
CA ALA A 231 2.42 9.38 -9.63
C ALA A 231 3.67 10.12 -9.15
N CYS A 232 4.48 9.49 -8.28
CA CYS A 232 5.79 9.98 -7.87
C CYS A 232 6.92 9.23 -8.58
N HIS A 233 6.85 7.89 -8.63
CA HIS A 233 7.93 7.05 -9.17
C HIS A 233 7.88 6.84 -10.69
N GLY A 234 6.85 7.35 -11.38
CA GLY A 234 6.63 7.18 -12.81
C GLY A 234 6.01 5.81 -13.14
N GLU A 235 5.19 5.76 -14.20
CA GLU A 235 4.63 4.48 -14.72
C GLU A 235 5.74 3.51 -15.17
N THR A 236 6.88 4.05 -15.60
CA THR A 236 8.04 3.26 -16.03
C THR A 236 9.06 3.01 -14.91
N GLY A 237 8.79 3.49 -13.69
CA GLY A 237 9.66 3.31 -12.54
C GLY A 237 10.85 4.25 -12.46
N ARG A 238 10.97 5.26 -13.33
CA ARG A 238 12.16 6.11 -13.47
C ARG A 238 12.29 7.26 -12.46
N GLY A 239 11.39 7.34 -11.49
CA GLY A 239 11.35 8.48 -10.58
C GLY A 239 10.85 9.77 -11.24
N ASP A 240 10.20 9.67 -12.40
CA ASP A 240 9.78 10.79 -13.26
C ASP A 240 8.26 11.03 -13.24
N GLY A 241 7.59 10.59 -12.17
CA GLY A 241 6.16 10.79 -12.00
C GLY A 241 5.78 12.27 -11.99
N VAL A 242 4.51 12.57 -12.34
CA VAL A 242 3.98 13.94 -12.43
C VAL A 242 4.13 14.77 -11.14
N PHE A 243 4.33 14.11 -9.99
CA PHE A 243 4.60 14.73 -8.70
C PHE A 243 6.03 14.54 -8.17
N ALA A 244 6.93 13.90 -8.92
CA ALA A 244 8.31 13.64 -8.51
C ALA A 244 9.06 14.89 -8.01
N GLY A 245 8.89 16.02 -8.70
CA GLY A 245 9.49 17.31 -8.33
C GLY A 245 8.62 18.24 -7.48
N LYS A 246 7.39 17.82 -7.15
CA LYS A 246 6.41 18.63 -6.41
C LYS A 246 6.24 18.19 -4.96
N ILE A 247 7.10 17.27 -4.49
CA ILE A 247 7.18 16.90 -3.09
C ILE A 247 7.74 18.11 -2.34
N LEU A 248 6.84 18.88 -1.72
CA LEU A 248 7.23 19.99 -0.86
C LEU A 248 8.14 19.43 0.25
N PRO A 249 9.23 20.12 0.60
CA PRO A 249 10.05 19.71 1.72
C PRO A 249 9.17 19.57 2.96
N SER A 250 9.22 18.42 3.63
CA SER A 250 8.79 18.38 5.03
C SER A 250 9.75 19.30 5.77
N PHE A 251 9.25 20.44 6.26
CA PHE A 251 10.02 21.28 7.17
C PHE A 251 10.38 20.42 8.38
N SER A 252 11.62 19.96 8.46
CA SER A 252 12.16 19.52 9.74
C SER A 252 12.33 20.79 10.56
N ASN A 253 11.70 20.84 11.73
CA ASN A 253 12.00 21.84 12.75
C ASN A 253 13.36 21.51 13.41
N SER A 254 14.39 21.30 12.60
CA SER A 254 15.75 21.16 13.07
C SER A 254 16.42 22.52 12.96
N GLU A 255 16.19 23.36 13.96
CA GLU A 255 16.91 24.63 14.15
C GLU A 255 18.40 24.43 14.47
N SER A 256 18.94 23.21 14.39
CA SER A 256 20.29 22.90 14.87
C SER A 256 21.41 22.93 13.83
N MET A 257 21.16 23.17 12.54
CA MET A 257 22.26 23.37 11.57
C MET A 257 21.82 24.38 10.51
N GLY A 258 22.46 25.55 10.51
CA GLY A 258 22.17 26.67 9.64
C GLY A 258 22.49 26.39 8.18
N GLU A 259 21.58 25.71 7.49
CA GLU A 259 21.41 25.76 6.04
C GLU A 259 20.06 25.12 5.68
N LYS A 260 19.07 25.95 5.31
CA LYS A 260 17.75 25.49 4.84
C LYS A 260 17.88 24.95 3.41
N HIS A 261 18.52 23.80 3.23
CA HIS A 261 18.41 23.06 1.99
C HIS A 261 17.13 22.24 2.04
N ALA A 262 16.10 22.71 1.33
CA ALA A 262 15.00 21.86 0.91
C ALA A 262 15.62 20.73 0.08
N VAL A 263 15.84 19.56 0.69
CA VAL A 263 16.23 18.38 -0.07
C VAL A 263 14.98 17.97 -0.85
N HIS A 264 14.87 18.44 -2.09
CA HIS A 264 13.97 17.85 -3.06
C HIS A 264 14.48 16.42 -3.29
N SER A 265 13.97 15.47 -2.51
CA SER A 265 14.26 14.06 -2.73
C SER A 265 13.49 13.62 -3.96
N ILE A 266 14.21 13.53 -5.09
CA ILE A 266 13.71 12.89 -6.30
C ILE A 266 13.38 11.43 -5.92
N PRO A 267 12.18 10.92 -6.22
CA PRO A 267 11.85 9.52 -5.99
C PRO A 267 12.88 8.60 -6.68
N PRO A 268 13.30 7.50 -6.02
CA PRO A 268 14.23 6.54 -6.62
C PRO A 268 13.80 6.05 -8.01
N ASP A 269 14.79 5.93 -8.91
CA ASP A 269 14.67 5.25 -10.20
C ASP A 269 14.80 3.73 -9.97
N PHE A 270 13.67 3.02 -10.04
CA PHE A 270 13.60 1.56 -9.92
C PHE A 270 14.16 0.83 -11.15
N THR A 271 14.53 1.53 -12.22
CA THR A 271 15.23 0.98 -13.38
C THR A 271 16.75 1.04 -13.24
N ASP A 272 17.29 1.84 -12.31
CA ASP A 272 18.71 1.82 -11.97
C ASP A 272 19.08 0.54 -11.19
N PRO A 273 19.90 -0.36 -11.76
CA PRO A 273 20.27 -1.61 -11.10
C PRO A 273 21.11 -1.39 -9.84
N LYS A 274 21.84 -0.29 -9.72
CA LYS A 274 22.78 -0.10 -8.61
C LYS A 274 22.08 -0.07 -7.25
N PRO A 275 21.07 0.78 -6.99
CA PRO A 275 20.33 0.72 -5.73
C PRO A 275 19.41 -0.50 -5.64
N MET A 276 18.76 -0.91 -6.75
CA MET A 276 17.75 -1.96 -6.71
C MET A 276 18.34 -3.36 -6.48
N LEU A 277 19.51 -3.67 -7.06
CA LEU A 277 20.14 -4.98 -6.87
C LEU A 277 20.87 -5.11 -5.54
N GLY A 278 21.18 -3.99 -4.87
CA GLY A 278 21.74 -4.00 -3.52
C GLY A 278 20.67 -3.97 -2.40
N ALA A 279 19.42 -3.66 -2.75
CA ALA A 279 18.29 -3.75 -1.83
C ALA A 279 17.76 -5.17 -1.72
N SER A 280 17.59 -5.69 -0.50
CA SER A 280 16.82 -6.92 -0.24
C SER A 280 15.32 -6.64 -0.25
N PRO A 281 14.45 -7.64 -0.51
CA PRO A 281 13.01 -7.45 -0.39
C PRO A 281 12.60 -7.00 1.03
N ALA A 282 13.27 -7.46 2.08
CA ALA A 282 13.06 -6.97 3.45
C ALA A 282 13.37 -5.47 3.60
N LEU A 283 14.46 -4.98 2.99
CA LEU A 283 14.77 -3.55 2.98
C LEU A 283 13.66 -2.73 2.30
N LEU A 284 13.18 -3.20 1.14
CA LEU A 284 12.06 -2.56 0.43
C LEU A 284 10.74 -2.64 1.22
N GLN A 285 10.50 -3.76 1.93
CA GLN A 285 9.36 -3.90 2.85
C GLN A 285 9.39 -2.82 3.92
N GLY A 286 10.54 -2.60 4.56
CA GLY A 286 10.68 -1.54 5.55
C GLY A 286 10.40 -0.15 4.98
N LYS A 287 10.89 0.15 3.77
CA LYS A 287 10.63 1.43 3.08
C LYS A 287 9.15 1.65 2.78
N VAL A 288 8.44 0.63 2.31
CA VAL A 288 6.99 0.71 2.04
C VAL A 288 6.19 0.86 3.35
N LEU A 289 6.54 0.08 4.38
CA LEU A 289 5.86 0.12 5.68
C LEU A 289 5.98 1.48 6.37
N ARG A 290 7.21 1.99 6.46
CA ARG A 290 7.56 3.21 7.21
C ARG A 290 7.40 4.49 6.39
N GLY A 291 7.51 4.41 5.07
CA GLY A 291 7.74 5.57 4.21
C GLY A 291 9.18 6.10 4.34
N GLY A 292 9.47 7.20 3.65
CA GLY A 292 10.79 7.85 3.69
C GLY A 292 10.77 9.05 4.62
N MET A 293 11.51 8.99 5.73
CA MET A 293 11.61 10.11 6.66
C MET A 293 12.25 11.32 5.97
N GLY A 294 11.57 12.46 6.02
CA GLY A 294 12.06 13.71 5.41
C GLY A 294 11.99 13.74 3.88
N THR A 295 11.64 12.64 3.20
CA THR A 295 11.58 12.57 1.73
C THR A 295 10.17 12.82 1.16
N GLY A 296 9.16 12.96 2.02
CA GLY A 296 7.77 13.08 1.61
C GLY A 296 7.16 11.81 1.03
N MET A 297 7.90 10.68 1.01
CA MET A 297 7.33 9.37 0.69
C MET A 297 6.40 8.93 1.83
N PRO A 298 5.10 8.73 1.55
CA PRO A 298 4.15 8.37 2.59
C PRO A 298 4.33 6.93 3.07
N MET A 299 3.89 6.66 4.30
CA MET A 299 3.87 5.30 4.86
C MET A 299 2.67 4.49 4.31
N PHE A 300 2.85 3.20 4.06
CA PHE A 300 1.76 2.32 3.59
C PHE A 300 1.43 1.18 4.56
N GLY A 301 2.16 1.03 5.68
CA GLY A 301 1.94 -0.08 6.62
C GLY A 301 0.59 -0.08 7.36
N SER A 302 -0.14 1.03 7.35
CA SER A 302 -1.52 1.10 7.85
C SER A 302 -2.58 0.96 6.76
N ILE A 303 -2.16 0.93 5.49
CA ILE A 303 -3.04 0.86 4.32
C ILE A 303 -3.02 -0.55 3.70
N PHE A 304 -1.82 -1.09 3.44
CA PHE A 304 -1.67 -2.38 2.80
C PHE A 304 -1.63 -3.53 3.81
N THR A 305 -2.14 -4.68 3.39
CA THR A 305 -1.87 -5.97 4.04
C THR A 305 -0.42 -6.39 3.80
N GLU A 306 0.06 -7.37 4.56
CA GLU A 306 1.42 -7.89 4.35
C GLU A 306 1.60 -8.49 2.93
N GLU A 307 0.62 -9.25 2.45
CA GLU A 307 0.58 -9.81 1.10
C GLU A 307 0.67 -8.72 0.03
N GLN A 308 -0.13 -7.65 0.15
CA GLN A 308 -0.11 -6.52 -0.78
C GLN A 308 1.25 -5.82 -0.83
N ILE A 309 1.97 -5.74 0.30
CA ILE A 309 3.33 -5.18 0.34
C ILE A 309 4.29 -6.09 -0.42
N TRP A 310 4.22 -7.41 -0.20
CA TRP A 310 5.05 -8.37 -0.93
C TRP A 310 4.76 -8.39 -2.44
N ASP A 311 3.50 -8.24 -2.84
CA ASP A 311 3.11 -8.12 -4.25
C ASP A 311 3.73 -6.87 -4.91
N VAL A 312 3.67 -5.72 -4.24
CA VAL A 312 4.32 -4.49 -4.73
C VAL A 312 5.82 -4.71 -4.87
N ILE A 313 6.49 -5.30 -3.87
CA ILE A 313 7.93 -5.56 -3.91
C ILE A 313 8.29 -6.51 -5.06
N ALA A 314 7.53 -7.58 -5.26
CA ALA A 314 7.73 -8.50 -6.37
C ALA A 314 7.61 -7.78 -7.73
N TYR A 315 6.63 -6.88 -7.86
CA TYR A 315 6.49 -6.03 -9.04
C TYR A 315 7.66 -5.05 -9.22
N LEU A 316 8.20 -4.45 -8.14
CA LEU A 316 9.35 -3.55 -8.25
C LEU A 316 10.58 -4.25 -8.86
N TYR A 317 10.83 -5.52 -8.53
CA TYR A 317 11.92 -6.27 -9.15
C TYR A 317 11.67 -6.62 -10.63
N SER A 318 10.45 -6.50 -11.15
CA SER A 318 10.18 -6.67 -12.58
C SER A 318 10.83 -5.57 -13.45
N PHE A 319 11.16 -4.41 -12.86
CA PHE A 319 11.97 -3.39 -13.53
C PHE A 319 13.40 -3.89 -13.78
N GLN A 320 13.92 -4.75 -12.90
CA GLN A 320 15.29 -5.29 -12.95
C GLN A 320 15.41 -6.64 -13.66
N PHE A 321 14.39 -7.49 -13.61
CA PHE A 321 14.45 -8.84 -14.18
C PHE A 321 13.46 -9.05 -15.31
N GLU A 322 13.85 -9.86 -16.28
CA GLU A 322 12.94 -10.38 -17.31
C GLU A 322 12.37 -11.72 -16.82
N TYR A 323 11.07 -11.72 -16.50
CA TYR A 323 10.34 -12.92 -16.09
C TYR A 323 9.64 -13.62 -17.26
N GLN A 324 9.15 -12.88 -18.28
CA GLN A 324 8.46 -13.40 -19.47
C GLN A 324 8.77 -12.55 -20.72
N HIS A 325 8.40 -13.05 -21.91
CA HIS A 325 8.57 -12.33 -23.19
C HIS A 325 7.63 -11.11 -23.28
N LYS A 326 8.07 -10.02 -23.92
CA LYS A 326 7.26 -8.82 -24.21
C LYS A 326 5.99 -9.03 -25.08
N ASN A 327 5.60 -10.27 -25.43
CA ASN A 327 4.60 -10.57 -26.47
C ASN A 327 3.48 -11.53 -26.03
N GLU A 328 3.14 -11.59 -24.74
CA GLU A 328 1.89 -12.19 -24.23
C GLU A 328 1.12 -11.16 -23.41
#